data_AF-A0A437QV86-F1
#
_entry.id   AF-A0A437QV86-F1
#
_cell.length_a   1.000
_cell.length_b   1.000
_cell.length_c   1.000
_cell.angle_alpha   90.00
_cell.angle_beta   90.00
_cell.angle_gamma   90.00
#
_symmetry.space_group_name_H-M   'P 1'
#
loop_
_entity.id
_entity.type
_entity.pdbx_description
1 polymer ?
#
loop_
_entity_poly.entity_id
_entity_poly.type
_entity_poly.pdbx_seq_one_letter_code
_entity_poly.pdbx_strand_id
1 'polypeptide(L)'
;MDSDVTLAMVADRAGVPLPSVYHFFPNRNAIFVELARRYHEELAELARQEISPAPRRWQDLILVRQTRGRDYLNENPAALRLFMGAGVSVEVRNLDLRGNTAASKTRAQEFHARFECAGLTDLEYWLGVTFGLMDGIWAISYAEHGRITDRYLMEAWRASVAYLRTYLPEDLPLKSASDD
;
A
#
# COMPACT_ATOMS: atom_id res chain seq x y z
N MET A 1 -1.51 20.94 -16.64
CA MET A 1 -0.89 21.87 -15.68
C MET A 1 -1.36 21.45 -14.31
N ASP A 2 -0.46 20.93 -13.49
CA ASP A 2 -0.76 20.46 -12.14
C ASP A 2 -0.92 21.72 -11.26
N SER A 3 -2.16 22.12 -10.97
CA SER A 3 -2.40 23.28 -10.12
C SER A 3 -2.02 22.90 -8.69
N ASP A 4 -0.92 23.46 -8.21
CA ASP A 4 -0.44 23.26 -6.84
C ASP A 4 -1.53 23.66 -5.83
N VAL A 5 -2.00 22.69 -5.04
CA VAL A 5 -3.07 22.92 -4.04
C VAL A 5 -2.55 23.91 -2.98
N THR A 6 -3.33 24.97 -2.73
CA THR A 6 -3.02 25.99 -1.72
C THR A 6 -3.95 25.91 -0.52
N LEU A 7 -3.52 26.41 0.64
CA LEU A 7 -4.35 26.52 1.85
C LEU A 7 -5.62 27.35 1.62
N ALA A 8 -5.53 28.40 0.79
CA ALA A 8 -6.68 29.21 0.41
C ALA A 8 -7.72 28.41 -0.39
N MET A 9 -7.28 27.60 -1.36
CA MET A 9 -8.17 26.69 -2.10
C MET A 9 -8.83 25.66 -1.18
N VAL A 10 -8.10 25.16 -0.19
CA VAL A 10 -8.65 24.23 0.82
C VAL A 10 -9.69 24.94 1.70
N ALA A 11 -9.39 26.14 2.20
CA ALA A 11 -10.30 26.94 3.02
C ALA A 11 -11.61 27.23 2.30
N ASP A 12 -11.51 27.72 1.06
CA ASP A 12 -12.65 28.01 0.19
C ASP A 12 -13.50 26.76 -0.06
N ARG A 13 -12.86 25.65 -0.44
CA ARG A 13 -13.56 24.38 -0.69
C ARG A 13 -14.24 23.81 0.57
N ALA A 14 -13.62 23.98 1.73
CA ALA A 14 -14.16 23.49 3.00
C ALA A 14 -15.19 24.44 3.63
N GLY A 15 -15.40 25.63 3.08
CA GLY A 15 -16.33 26.62 3.62
C GLY A 15 -15.89 27.19 4.97
N VAL A 16 -14.58 27.22 5.25
CA VAL A 16 -14.01 27.70 6.53
C VAL A 16 -13.10 28.92 6.29
N PRO A 17 -12.97 29.83 7.27
CA PRO A 17 -12.03 30.94 7.15
C PRO A 17 -10.58 30.46 7.00
N LEU A 18 -9.80 31.12 6.13
CA LEU A 18 -8.38 30.81 5.96
C LEU A 18 -7.57 30.85 7.29
N PRO A 19 -7.79 31.80 8.22
CA PRO A 19 -7.14 31.76 9.54
C PRO A 19 -7.43 30.49 10.34
N SER A 20 -8.64 29.90 10.21
CA SER A 20 -8.98 28.63 10.84
C SER A 20 -8.17 27.48 10.26
N VAL A 21 -7.93 27.47 8.95
CA VAL A 21 -7.05 26.46 8.33
C VAL A 21 -5.62 26.61 8.84
N TYR A 22 -5.09 27.83 8.91
CA TYR A 22 -3.75 28.09 9.46
C TYR A 22 -3.58 27.65 10.92
N HIS A 23 -4.65 27.71 11.72
CA HIS A 23 -4.64 27.23 13.09
C HIS A 23 -4.33 25.73 13.20
N PHE A 24 -4.85 24.92 12.27
CA PHE A 24 -4.62 23.47 12.23
C PHE A 24 -3.42 23.07 11.38
N PHE A 25 -3.18 23.79 10.28
CA PHE A 25 -2.20 23.44 9.26
C PHE A 25 -1.32 24.63 8.93
N PRO A 26 -0.06 24.65 9.41
CA PRO A 26 0.83 25.80 9.17
C PRO A 26 1.24 25.95 7.70
N ASN A 27 1.17 24.87 6.91
CA ASN A 27 1.49 24.87 5.48
C ASN A 27 0.72 23.73 4.76
N ARG A 28 0.77 23.72 3.42
CA ARG A 28 0.09 22.67 2.61
C ARG A 28 0.64 21.26 2.86
N ASN A 29 1.94 21.14 3.18
CA ASN A 29 2.54 19.82 3.41
C ASN A 29 1.97 19.18 4.68
N ALA A 30 1.63 19.97 5.71
CA ALA A 30 0.95 19.47 6.90
C ALA A 30 -0.40 18.81 6.55
N ILE A 31 -1.17 19.40 5.63
CA ILE A 31 -2.41 18.79 5.12
C ILE A 31 -2.11 17.47 4.41
N PHE A 32 -1.10 17.44 3.54
CA PHE A 32 -0.73 16.23 2.81
C PHE A 32 -0.25 15.10 3.72
N VAL A 33 0.48 15.41 4.79
CA VAL A 33 0.88 14.43 5.80
C VAL A 33 -0.34 13.85 6.51
N GLU A 34 -1.30 14.69 6.93
CA GLU A 34 -2.53 14.19 7.56
C GLU A 34 -3.38 13.36 6.60
N LEU A 35 -3.49 13.79 5.34
CA LEU A 35 -4.23 13.07 4.32
C LEU A 35 -3.56 11.71 4.00
N ALA A 36 -2.23 11.67 3.91
CA ALA A 36 -1.49 10.43 3.72
C ALA A 36 -1.67 9.47 4.91
N ARG A 37 -1.71 9.97 6.15
CA ARG A 37 -1.97 9.12 7.33
C ARG A 37 -3.35 8.50 7.26
N ARG A 38 -4.37 9.29 6.95
CA ARG A 38 -5.74 8.79 6.77
C ARG A 38 -5.80 7.69 5.71
N TYR A 39 -5.17 7.90 4.54
CA TYR A 39 -5.16 6.87 3.52
C TYR A 39 -4.39 5.60 3.91
N HIS A 40 -3.36 5.71 4.74
CA HIS A 40 -2.72 4.51 5.32
C HIS A 40 -3.62 3.77 6.30
N GLU A 41 -4.42 4.47 7.10
CA GLU A 41 -5.38 3.83 8.00
C GLU A 41 -6.42 3.05 7.20
N GLU A 42 -6.93 3.64 6.12
CA GLU A 42 -7.86 3.00 5.18
C GLU A 42 -7.22 1.79 4.47
N LEU A 43 -5.97 1.91 3.98
CA LEU A 43 -5.22 0.79 3.40
C LEU A 43 -4.92 -0.31 4.41
N ALA A 44 -4.64 0.03 5.66
CA ALA A 44 -4.40 -0.94 6.72
C ALA A 44 -5.68 -1.72 7.05
N GLU A 45 -6.84 -1.06 7.03
CA GLU A 45 -8.13 -1.73 7.17
C GLU A 45 -8.40 -2.68 5.99
N LEU A 46 -8.19 -2.21 4.76
CA LEU A 46 -8.29 -3.04 3.56
C LEU A 46 -7.35 -4.26 3.60
N ALA A 47 -6.15 -4.10 4.17
CA ALA A 47 -5.18 -5.18 4.32
C ALA A 47 -5.62 -6.25 5.32
N ARG A 48 -6.47 -5.90 6.30
CA ARG A 48 -7.03 -6.83 7.30
C ARG A 48 -8.29 -7.55 6.84
N GLN A 49 -9.02 -7.00 5.87
CA GLN A 49 -10.24 -7.61 5.36
C GLN A 49 -9.99 -9.04 4.88
N GLU A 50 -10.90 -9.95 5.22
CA GLU A 50 -10.80 -11.35 4.81
C GLU A 50 -10.90 -11.51 3.29
N ILE A 51 -10.36 -12.63 2.80
CA ILE A 51 -10.49 -13.03 1.40
C ILE A 51 -11.34 -14.29 1.35
N SER A 52 -12.46 -14.22 0.61
CA SER A 52 -13.36 -15.34 0.38
C SER A 52 -13.63 -15.51 -1.12
N PRO A 53 -13.44 -16.71 -1.70
CA PRO A 53 -12.80 -17.87 -1.08
C PRO A 53 -11.32 -17.60 -0.79
N ALA A 54 -10.84 -18.23 0.27
CA ALA A 54 -9.51 -18.00 0.79
C ALA A 54 -8.45 -18.62 -0.18
N PRO A 55 -7.42 -17.88 -0.67
CA PRO A 55 -6.46 -18.38 -1.66
C PRO A 55 -5.62 -19.57 -1.19
N ARG A 56 -5.50 -20.63 -1.99
CA ARG A 56 -4.77 -21.84 -1.57
C ARG A 56 -3.26 -21.75 -1.75
N ARG A 57 -2.79 -20.86 -2.63
CA ARG A 57 -1.36 -20.62 -2.89
C ARG A 57 -0.98 -19.22 -2.43
N TRP A 58 0.25 -19.06 -1.95
CA TRP A 58 0.72 -17.77 -1.47
C TRP A 58 0.84 -16.75 -2.62
N GLN A 59 1.12 -17.20 -3.84
CA GLN A 59 1.18 -16.38 -5.04
C GLN A 59 -0.19 -15.75 -5.32
N ASP A 60 -1.27 -16.51 -5.16
CA ASP A 60 -2.65 -16.04 -5.32
C ASP A 60 -3.02 -15.06 -4.20
N LEU A 61 -2.56 -15.31 -2.97
CA LEU A 61 -2.73 -14.37 -1.86
C LEU A 61 -2.08 -13.01 -2.17
N ILE A 62 -0.84 -13.00 -2.66
CA ILE A 62 -0.16 -11.76 -3.07
C ILE A 62 -0.96 -11.07 -4.19
N LEU A 63 -1.41 -11.80 -5.21
CA LEU A 63 -2.17 -11.23 -6.32
C LEU A 63 -3.46 -10.57 -5.86
N VAL A 64 -4.27 -11.25 -5.05
CA VAL A 64 -5.55 -10.70 -4.55
C VAL A 64 -5.32 -9.43 -3.75
N ARG A 65 -4.26 -9.39 -2.94
CA ARG A 65 -3.96 -8.26 -2.07
C ARG A 65 -3.42 -7.07 -2.84
N GLN A 66 -2.55 -7.30 -3.80
CA GLN A 66 -2.11 -6.26 -4.73
C GLN A 66 -3.27 -5.73 -5.58
N THR A 67 -4.19 -6.61 -6.01
CA THR A 67 -5.39 -6.21 -6.76
C THR A 67 -6.25 -5.26 -5.93
N ARG A 68 -6.56 -5.61 -4.68
CA ARG A 68 -7.32 -4.72 -3.76
C ARG A 68 -6.64 -3.38 -3.53
N GLY A 69 -5.33 -3.39 -3.26
CA GLY A 69 -4.56 -2.15 -3.06
C GLY A 69 -4.56 -1.27 -4.31
N ARG A 70 -4.39 -1.88 -5.48
CA ARG A 70 -4.46 -1.23 -6.79
C ARG A 70 -5.83 -0.61 -7.05
N ASP A 71 -6.90 -1.36 -6.79
CA ASP A 71 -8.28 -0.89 -7.00
C ASP A 71 -8.56 0.32 -6.12
N TYR A 72 -8.26 0.21 -4.82
CA TYR A 72 -8.40 1.31 -3.87
C TYR A 72 -7.60 2.55 -4.29
N LEU A 73 -6.33 2.41 -4.68
CA LEU A 73 -5.53 3.56 -5.09
C LEU A 73 -6.08 4.22 -6.37
N ASN A 74 -6.51 3.42 -7.35
CA ASN A 74 -7.12 3.94 -8.57
C ASN A 74 -8.47 4.65 -8.32
N GLU A 75 -9.25 4.19 -7.33
CA GLU A 75 -10.49 4.84 -6.89
C GLU A 75 -10.24 6.11 -6.06
N ASN A 76 -9.03 6.26 -5.51
CA ASN A 76 -8.62 7.40 -4.71
C ASN A 76 -7.42 8.14 -5.36
N PRO A 77 -7.65 8.95 -6.42
CA PRO A 77 -6.56 9.62 -7.16
C PRO A 77 -5.64 10.49 -6.29
N ALA A 78 -6.16 11.06 -5.21
CA ALA A 78 -5.36 11.81 -4.25
C ALA A 78 -4.39 10.91 -3.47
N ALA A 79 -4.83 9.72 -3.03
CA ALA A 79 -3.96 8.73 -2.40
C ALA A 79 -2.89 8.26 -3.40
N LEU A 80 -3.31 7.91 -4.61
CA LEU A 80 -2.40 7.48 -5.66
C LEU A 80 -1.33 8.52 -5.98
N ARG A 81 -1.71 9.80 -6.10
CA ARG A 81 -0.76 10.90 -6.29
C ARG A 81 0.18 11.07 -5.11
N LEU A 82 -0.31 10.94 -3.87
CA LEU A 82 0.51 11.08 -2.67
C LEU A 82 1.55 9.97 -2.51
N PHE A 83 1.25 8.74 -2.96
CA PHE A 83 2.15 7.60 -2.77
C PHE A 83 3.00 7.29 -4.01
N MET A 84 2.47 7.51 -5.21
CA MET A 84 3.16 7.18 -6.48
C MET A 84 3.67 8.42 -7.23
N GLY A 85 3.27 9.62 -6.83
CA GLY A 85 3.64 10.85 -7.51
C GLY A 85 5.06 11.34 -7.18
N ALA A 86 5.67 12.00 -8.16
CA ALA A 86 6.95 12.69 -7.95
C ALA A 86 6.76 13.96 -7.11
N GLY A 87 7.79 14.34 -6.35
CA GLY A 87 7.84 15.65 -5.67
C GLY A 87 7.06 15.75 -4.35
N VAL A 88 6.65 14.64 -3.75
CA VAL A 88 6.08 14.62 -2.39
C VAL A 88 7.14 14.94 -1.33
N SER A 89 6.71 15.48 -0.19
CA SER A 89 7.64 15.87 0.87
C SER A 89 8.30 14.63 1.51
N VAL A 90 9.48 14.84 2.12
CA VAL A 90 10.21 13.78 2.82
C VAL A 90 9.36 13.18 3.95
N GLU A 91 8.52 13.99 4.59
CA GLU A 91 7.61 13.55 5.65
C GLU A 91 6.54 12.59 5.13
N VAL A 92 5.94 12.89 3.97
CA VAL A 92 4.98 12.01 3.30
C VAL A 92 5.67 10.70 2.90
N ARG A 93 6.87 10.79 2.33
CA ARG A 93 7.65 9.58 1.97
C ARG A 93 8.02 8.73 3.17
N ASN A 94 8.42 9.33 4.29
CA ASN A 94 8.73 8.59 5.52
C ASN A 94 7.48 7.96 6.13
N LEU A 95 6.32 8.60 6.00
CA LEU A 95 5.04 8.04 6.44
C LEU A 95 4.66 6.82 5.58
N ASP A 96 4.82 6.94 4.26
CA ASP A 96 4.63 5.86 3.28
C ASP A 96 5.46 4.62 3.62
N LEU A 97 6.77 4.79 3.84
CA LEU A 97 7.65 3.71 4.26
C LEU A 97 7.21 3.04 5.57
N ARG A 98 6.76 3.82 6.57
CA ARG A 98 6.23 3.26 7.83
C ARG A 98 4.92 2.49 7.62
N GLY A 99 4.03 3.01 6.76
CA GLY A 99 2.79 2.34 6.39
C GLY A 99 3.06 0.99 5.73
N ASN A 100 4.02 0.93 4.82
CA ASN A 100 4.46 -0.30 4.17
C ASN A 100 5.06 -1.31 5.16
N THR A 101 5.85 -0.86 6.13
CA THR A 101 6.33 -1.73 7.22
C THR A 101 5.18 -2.30 8.07
N ALA A 102 4.16 -1.50 8.38
CA ALA A 102 2.99 -2.01 9.09
C ALA A 102 2.19 -3.03 8.25
N ALA A 103 2.10 -2.79 6.94
CA ALA A 103 1.45 -3.69 6.00
C ALA A 103 2.23 -5.01 5.83
N SER A 104 3.57 -4.98 5.85
CA SER A 104 4.40 -6.20 5.79
C SER A 104 4.23 -7.08 7.03
N LYS A 105 4.15 -6.48 8.21
CA LYS A 105 3.83 -7.19 9.45
C LYS A 105 2.46 -7.87 9.38
N THR A 106 1.44 -7.14 8.94
CA THR A 106 0.08 -7.68 8.75
C THR A 106 0.08 -8.85 7.75
N ARG A 107 0.83 -8.69 6.64
CA ARG A 107 1.00 -9.73 5.62
C ARG A 107 1.71 -10.97 6.17
N ALA A 108 2.75 -10.81 6.98
CA ALA A 108 3.47 -11.91 7.60
C ALA A 108 2.58 -12.70 8.57
N GLN A 109 1.77 -12.00 9.36
CA GLN A 109 0.77 -12.63 10.24
C GLN A 109 -0.25 -13.44 9.43
N GLU A 110 -0.75 -12.92 8.31
CA GLU A 110 -1.66 -13.66 7.44
C GLU A 110 -0.99 -14.89 6.81
N PHE A 111 0.29 -14.81 6.43
CA PHE A 111 1.04 -15.98 5.99
C PHE A 111 1.15 -17.03 7.11
N HIS A 112 1.57 -16.63 8.31
CA HIS A 112 1.69 -17.54 9.45
C HIS A 112 0.37 -18.15 9.89
N ALA A 113 -0.76 -17.45 9.72
CA ALA A 113 -2.08 -17.98 10.03
C ALA A 113 -2.52 -19.05 9.02
N ARG A 114 -2.04 -18.94 7.77
CA ARG A 114 -2.58 -19.68 6.63
C ARG A 114 -1.69 -20.83 6.16
N PHE A 115 -0.39 -20.66 6.24
CA PHE A 115 0.60 -21.57 5.68
C PHE A 115 1.56 -22.09 6.74
N GLU A 116 2.14 -23.25 6.46
CA GLU A 116 3.25 -23.81 7.22
C GLU A 116 4.55 -23.03 6.94
N CYS A 117 4.76 -21.94 7.68
CA CYS A 117 5.93 -21.07 7.53
C CYS A 117 7.12 -21.48 8.44
N ALA A 118 7.24 -22.76 8.79
CA ALA A 118 8.34 -23.24 9.64
C ALA A 118 9.69 -22.95 8.97
N GLY A 119 10.60 -22.29 9.69
CA GLY A 119 11.91 -21.90 9.16
C GLY A 119 11.95 -20.59 8.37
N LEU A 120 10.81 -19.92 8.12
CA LEU A 120 10.75 -18.63 7.44
C LEU A 120 10.89 -17.46 8.45
N THR A 121 12.06 -17.35 9.08
CA THR A 121 12.27 -16.41 10.22
C THR A 121 12.24 -14.93 9.84
N ASP A 122 12.66 -14.59 8.61
CA ASP A 122 12.73 -13.20 8.13
C ASP A 122 11.55 -12.83 7.20
N LEU A 123 10.43 -13.55 7.30
CA LEU A 123 9.29 -13.41 6.41
C LEU A 123 8.74 -11.97 6.36
N GLU A 124 8.63 -11.29 7.50
CA GLU A 124 8.19 -9.88 7.56
C GLU A 124 9.11 -8.96 6.76
N TYR A 125 10.43 -9.18 6.84
CA TYR A 125 11.42 -8.39 6.12
C TYR A 125 11.33 -8.64 4.61
N TRP A 126 11.27 -9.90 4.17
CA TRP A 126 11.12 -10.23 2.76
C TRP A 126 9.83 -9.65 2.18
N LEU A 127 8.72 -9.75 2.91
CA LEU A 127 7.46 -9.12 2.52
C LEU A 127 7.60 -7.58 2.46
N GLY A 128 8.33 -6.96 3.40
CA GLY A 128 8.62 -5.52 3.34
C GLY A 128 9.35 -5.11 2.05
N VAL A 129 10.35 -5.89 1.63
CA VAL A 129 11.04 -5.65 0.35
C VAL A 129 10.09 -5.79 -0.84
N THR A 130 9.12 -6.71 -0.80
CA THR A 130 8.13 -6.83 -1.89
C THR A 130 7.23 -5.61 -2.04
N PHE A 131 6.91 -4.89 -0.96
CA PHE A 131 6.19 -3.62 -1.04
C PHE A 131 7.01 -2.57 -1.80
N GLY A 132 8.32 -2.47 -1.50
CA GLY A 132 9.21 -1.56 -2.23
C GLY A 132 9.32 -1.89 -3.73
N LEU A 133 9.39 -3.17 -4.09
CA LEU A 133 9.38 -3.61 -5.49
C LEU A 133 8.06 -3.24 -6.19
N MET A 134 6.94 -3.51 -5.53
CA MET A 134 5.60 -3.20 -6.03
C MET A 134 5.42 -1.69 -6.26
N ASP A 135 5.75 -0.87 -5.26
CA ASP A 135 5.63 0.59 -5.34
C ASP A 135 6.47 1.18 -6.46
N GLY A 136 7.70 0.67 -6.66
CA GLY A 136 8.55 1.10 -7.76
C GLY A 136 7.89 0.85 -9.12
N ILE A 137 7.27 -0.32 -9.31
CA ILE A 137 6.58 -0.68 -10.55
C ILE A 137 5.28 0.14 -10.72
N TRP A 138 4.55 0.38 -9.63
CA TRP A 138 3.32 1.17 -9.64
C TRP A 138 3.58 2.66 -9.88
N ALA A 139 4.70 3.20 -9.38
CA ALA A 139 5.14 4.55 -9.67
C ALA A 139 5.42 4.76 -11.17
N ILE A 140 5.99 3.76 -11.85
CA ILE A 140 6.15 3.79 -13.32
C ILE A 140 4.77 3.84 -13.99
N SER A 141 3.84 2.97 -13.59
CA SER A 141 2.47 3.00 -14.14
C SER A 141 1.79 4.34 -13.95
N TYR A 142 1.91 4.93 -12.75
CA TYR A 142 1.32 6.22 -12.45
C TYR A 142 1.95 7.34 -13.28
N ALA A 143 3.28 7.36 -13.42
CA ALA A 143 3.98 8.34 -14.24
C ALA A 143 3.56 8.28 -15.72
N GLU A 144 3.35 7.07 -16.26
CA GLU A 144 2.98 6.87 -17.67
C GLU A 144 1.48 7.03 -17.95
N HIS A 145 0.63 6.66 -17.00
CA HIS A 145 -0.80 6.47 -17.25
C HIS A 145 -1.72 7.22 -16.27
N GLY A 146 -1.17 7.86 -15.24
CA GLY A 146 -1.94 8.48 -14.15
C GLY A 146 -2.73 7.50 -13.29
N ARG A 147 -2.52 6.19 -13.49
CA ARG A 147 -3.21 5.08 -12.81
C ARG A 147 -2.35 3.83 -12.79
N ILE A 148 -2.64 2.89 -11.90
CA ILE A 148 -2.03 1.56 -11.90
C ILE A 148 -2.84 0.66 -12.84
N THR A 149 -2.27 0.32 -14.00
CA THR A 149 -2.94 -0.50 -15.01
C THR A 149 -2.90 -2.00 -14.68
N ASP A 150 -3.74 -2.82 -15.33
CA ASP A 150 -3.69 -4.28 -15.19
C ASP A 150 -2.32 -4.84 -15.57
N ARG A 151 -1.69 -4.28 -16.62
CA ARG A 151 -0.34 -4.67 -17.04
C ARG A 151 0.66 -4.48 -15.91
N TYR A 152 0.67 -3.30 -15.29
CA TYR A 152 1.62 -3.00 -14.21
C TYR A 152 1.28 -3.69 -12.89
N LEU A 153 0.01 -4.02 -12.64
CA LEU A 153 -0.36 -4.94 -11.56
C LEU A 153 0.26 -6.32 -11.78
N MET A 154 0.19 -6.87 -12.99
CA MET A 154 0.78 -8.17 -13.29
C MET A 154 2.31 -8.15 -13.21
N GLU A 155 2.97 -7.07 -13.66
CA GLU A 155 4.42 -6.95 -13.50
C GLU A 155 4.84 -6.86 -12.04
N ALA A 156 4.11 -6.08 -11.22
CA ALA A 156 4.36 -6.00 -9.78
C ALA A 156 4.21 -7.38 -9.11
N TRP A 157 3.12 -8.09 -9.43
CA TRP A 157 2.90 -9.44 -8.92
C TRP A 157 4.01 -10.41 -9.32
N ARG A 158 4.42 -10.41 -10.60
CA ARG A 158 5.53 -11.26 -11.09
C ARG A 158 6.83 -10.96 -10.35
N ALA A 159 7.16 -9.68 -10.18
CA ALA A 159 8.37 -9.26 -9.46
C ALA A 159 8.32 -9.69 -7.99
N SER A 160 7.20 -9.48 -7.30
CA SER A 160 7.01 -9.90 -5.90
C SER A 160 7.12 -11.42 -5.75
N VAL A 161 6.49 -12.20 -6.62
CA VAL A 161 6.55 -13.67 -6.59
C VAL A 161 7.98 -14.16 -6.91
N ALA A 162 8.63 -13.60 -7.92
CA ALA A 162 10.00 -13.97 -8.28
C ALA A 162 10.98 -13.69 -7.14
N TYR A 163 10.84 -12.54 -6.47
CA TYR A 163 11.65 -12.21 -5.29
C TYR A 163 11.36 -13.17 -4.13
N LEU A 164 10.09 -13.40 -3.77
CA LEU A 164 9.77 -14.27 -2.63
C LEU A 164 10.23 -15.72 -2.84
N ARG A 165 10.26 -16.21 -4.08
CA ARG A 165 10.77 -17.56 -4.42
C ARG A 165 12.25 -17.78 -4.07
N THR A 166 13.03 -16.73 -3.84
CA THR A 166 14.41 -16.89 -3.37
C THR A 166 14.48 -17.35 -1.91
N TYR A 167 13.36 -17.25 -1.18
CA TYR A 167 13.25 -17.60 0.24
C TYR A 167 12.12 -18.60 0.56
N LEU A 168 11.00 -18.52 -0.17
CA LEU A 168 9.82 -19.35 0.02
C LEU A 168 9.83 -20.53 -0.97
N PRO A 169 9.45 -21.74 -0.55
CA PRO A 169 9.21 -22.83 -1.48
C PRO A 169 8.04 -22.52 -2.42
N GLU A 170 8.04 -23.15 -3.60
CA GLU A 170 6.97 -22.97 -4.59
C GLU A 170 5.60 -23.31 -4.01
N ASP A 171 5.54 -24.40 -3.25
CA ASP A 171 4.36 -24.87 -2.56
C ASP A 171 4.57 -24.78 -1.04
N LEU A 172 3.80 -23.89 -0.42
CA LEU A 172 3.66 -23.83 1.04
C LEU A 172 2.41 -24.60 1.44
N PRO A 173 2.52 -25.66 2.25
CA PRO A 173 1.35 -26.35 2.77
C PRO A 173 0.43 -25.38 3.52
N LEU A 174 -0.88 -25.57 3.39
CA LEU A 174 -1.84 -24.89 4.25
C LEU A 174 -1.68 -25.42 5.66
N LYS A 175 -1.83 -24.55 6.67
CA LYS A 175 -2.02 -25.04 8.03
C LYS A 175 -3.30 -25.85 8.09
N SER A 176 -3.20 -27.05 8.64
CA SER A 176 -4.38 -27.80 9.09
C SER A 176 -5.22 -26.89 9.98
N ALA A 177 -6.53 -26.87 9.79
CA ALA A 177 -7.40 -26.33 10.82
C ALA A 177 -7.05 -27.10 12.09
N SER A 178 -6.58 -26.41 13.13
CA SER A 178 -6.42 -27.05 14.43
C SER A 178 -7.80 -27.61 14.80
N ASP A 179 -7.89 -28.93 14.96
CA ASP A 179 -9.04 -29.55 15.60
C ASP A 179 -9.03 -29.05 17.06
N ASP A 180 -9.81 -28.01 17.34
CA ASP A 180 -10.23 -27.63 18.70
C ASP A 180 -11.49 -28.43 19.07
#